data_AF-A0A0W0TJ72-F1
#
_entry.id   AF-A0A0W0TJ72-F1
#
_cell.length_a   1.000
_cell.length_b   1.000
_cell.length_c   1.000
_cell.angle_alpha   90.00
_cell.angle_beta   90.00
_cell.angle_gamma   90.00
#
_symmetry.space_group_name_H-M   'P 1'
#
loop_
_entity.id
_entity.type
_entity.pdbx_description
1 polymer ?
#
loop_
_entity_poly.entity_id
_entity_poly.type
_entity_poly.pdbx_seq_one_letter_code
_entity_poly.pdbx_strand_id
1 'polypeptide(L)'
;MNINEFVVEEKIIEIRNKHVIIDSDVAELYNVETKRINEAVGRNPEKFPTGYLIELTQEEWEPLKSQFATSIKGGKTKLPTAFTEKGLYMLATILKSQKATETTLAIIDTFTKVREISRTIKALPQTHKIHQNTRSSCKKQGT
;
A
#
# COMPACT_ATOMS: atom_id res chain seq x y z
N MET A 1 -13.54 4.05 19.67
CA MET A 1 -12.76 4.97 18.82
C MET A 1 -12.52 4.25 17.51
N ASN A 2 -13.32 4.60 16.50
CA ASN A 2 -13.31 3.97 15.17
C ASN A 2 -11.94 4.24 14.55
N ILE A 3 -11.37 3.24 13.89
CA ILE A 3 -10.12 3.42 13.14
C ILE A 3 -10.43 4.39 12.01
N ASN A 4 -9.73 5.52 11.98
CA ASN A 4 -9.90 6.51 10.92
C ASN A 4 -9.34 5.93 9.63
N GLU A 5 -10.12 5.94 8.54
CA GLU A 5 -9.67 5.50 7.19
C GLU A 5 -8.36 6.16 6.75
N PHE A 6 -8.13 7.40 7.19
CA PHE A 6 -6.90 8.15 6.98
C PHE A 6 -5.65 7.43 7.52
N VAL A 7 -5.76 6.79 8.69
CA VAL A 7 -4.64 6.04 9.29
C VAL A 7 -4.31 4.81 8.46
N VAL A 8 -5.29 4.20 7.80
CA VAL A 8 -5.01 3.07 6.90
C VAL A 8 -4.31 3.55 5.63
N GLU A 9 -4.73 4.69 5.07
CA GLU A 9 -4.18 5.25 3.85
C GLU A 9 -2.67 5.55 3.98
N GLU A 10 -2.24 6.13 5.10
CA GLU A 10 -0.82 6.41 5.38
C GLU A 10 0.06 5.15 5.48
N LYS A 11 -0.55 3.99 5.73
CA LYS A 11 0.16 2.70 5.85
C LYS A 11 0.19 1.91 4.53
N ILE A 12 -0.51 2.38 3.50
CA ILE A 12 -0.48 1.76 2.18
C ILE A 12 0.78 2.21 1.45
N ILE A 13 1.55 1.23 0.98
CA ILE A 13 2.72 1.45 0.14
C ILE A 13 2.60 0.67 -1.17
N GLU A 14 3.31 1.11 -2.20
CA GLU A 14 3.38 0.43 -3.48
C GLU A 14 4.66 -0.40 -3.59
N ILE A 15 4.50 -1.73 -3.70
CA ILE A 15 5.60 -2.68 -3.91
C ILE A 15 5.26 -3.54 -5.13
N ARG A 16 6.15 -3.56 -6.13
CA ARG A 16 5.98 -4.32 -7.38
C ARG A 16 4.60 -4.07 -8.03
N ASN A 17 4.22 -2.79 -8.12
CA ASN A 17 2.93 -2.32 -8.67
C ASN A 17 1.69 -2.85 -7.91
N LYS A 18 1.84 -3.17 -6.62
CA LYS A 18 0.75 -3.61 -5.75
C LYS A 18 0.71 -2.74 -4.51
N HIS A 19 -0.49 -2.26 -4.18
CA HIS A 19 -0.78 -1.64 -2.90
C HIS A 19 -0.74 -2.72 -1.82
N VAL A 20 0.09 -2.51 -0.81
CA VAL A 20 0.31 -3.45 0.29
C VAL A 20 0.47 -2.71 1.63
N ILE A 21 0.31 -3.44 2.73
CA ILE A 21 0.57 -2.96 4.10
C ILE A 21 1.57 -3.90 4.77
N ILE A 22 2.56 -3.36 5.48
CA ILE A 22 3.59 -4.15 6.19
C ILE A 22 3.00 -4.86 7.42
N ASP A 23 3.50 -6.04 7.76
CA ASP A 23 3.07 -6.83 8.92
C ASP A 23 3.02 -6.04 10.24
N SER A 24 3.98 -5.15 10.48
CA SER A 24 4.00 -4.27 11.64
C SER A 24 2.85 -3.26 11.65
N ASP A 25 2.54 -2.66 10.51
CA ASP A 25 1.44 -1.69 10.41
C ASP A 25 0.08 -2.39 10.46
N VAL A 26 -0.05 -3.59 9.87
CA VAL A 26 -1.24 -4.42 10.04
C VAL A 26 -1.44 -4.74 11.53
N ALA A 27 -0.38 -5.09 12.25
CA ALA A 27 -0.46 -5.37 13.67
C ALA A 27 -0.91 -4.14 14.49
N GLU A 28 -0.36 -2.96 14.18
CA GLU A 28 -0.76 -1.69 14.77
C GLU A 28 -2.25 -1.39 14.52
N LEU A 29 -2.70 -1.50 13.26
CA LEU A 29 -4.09 -1.27 12.86
C LEU A 29 -5.08 -2.23 13.55
N TYR A 30 -4.68 -3.48 13.77
CA TYR A 30 -5.49 -4.48 14.47
C TYR A 30 -5.34 -4.41 16.01
N ASN A 31 -4.45 -3.55 16.51
CA ASN A 31 -4.07 -3.45 17.93
C ASN A 31 -3.63 -4.80 18.52
N VAL A 32 -2.76 -5.50 17.81
CA VAL A 32 -2.16 -6.78 18.21
C VAL A 32 -0.64 -6.75 17.98
N GLU A 33 0.08 -7.71 18.54
CA GLU A 33 1.50 -7.86 18.25
C GLU A 33 1.75 -8.38 16.83
N THR A 34 2.83 -7.92 16.17
CA THR A 34 3.25 -8.45 14.85
C THR A 34 3.46 -9.96 14.89
N LYS A 35 3.94 -10.50 16.01
CA LYS A 35 4.04 -11.94 16.24
C LYS A 35 2.69 -12.64 16.06
N ARG A 36 1.59 -12.05 16.55
CA ARG A 36 0.25 -12.65 16.44
C ARG A 36 -0.23 -12.72 14.99
N ILE A 37 0.10 -11.72 14.18
CA ILE A 37 -0.16 -11.71 12.73
C ILE A 37 0.62 -12.83 12.05
N ASN A 38 1.93 -12.92 12.32
CA ASN A 38 2.80 -13.93 11.71
C ASN A 38 2.42 -15.36 12.13
N GLU A 39 1.99 -15.57 13.38
CA GLU A 39 1.43 -16.84 13.83
C GLU A 39 0.11 -17.19 13.12
N ALA A 40 -0.76 -16.20 12.88
CA ALA A 40 -2.02 -16.44 12.17
C ALA A 40 -1.75 -16.91 10.72
N VAL A 41 -0.78 -16.30 10.05
CA VAL A 41 -0.32 -16.72 8.73
C VAL A 41 0.31 -18.11 8.78
N GLY A 42 1.27 -18.33 9.68
CA GLY A 42 2.01 -19.59 9.77
C GLY A 42 1.14 -20.79 10.15
N ARG A 43 0.05 -20.59 10.90
CA ARG A 43 -0.91 -21.64 11.25
C ARG A 43 -1.92 -21.96 10.15
N ASN A 44 -2.07 -21.09 9.14
CA ASN A 44 -3.08 -21.24 8.08
C ASN A 44 -2.47 -21.02 6.68
N PRO A 45 -1.38 -21.70 6.30
CA PRO A 45 -0.70 -21.47 5.02
C PRO A 45 -1.61 -21.69 3.81
N GLU A 46 -2.59 -22.60 3.89
CA GLU A 46 -3.57 -22.89 2.84
C GLU A 46 -4.46 -21.69 2.49
N LYS A 47 -4.61 -20.73 3.41
CA LYS A 47 -5.37 -19.49 3.22
C LYS A 47 -4.57 -18.40 2.50
N PHE A 48 -3.26 -18.54 2.36
CA PHE A 48 -2.39 -17.54 1.76
C PHE A 48 -1.66 -18.10 0.53
N PRO A 49 -2.39 -18.32 -0.59
CA PRO A 49 -1.75 -18.77 -1.82
C PRO A 49 -0.84 -17.69 -2.40
N THR A 50 -0.07 -18.07 -3.42
CA THR A 50 0.91 -17.19 -4.08
C THR A 50 0.31 -15.84 -4.46
N GLY A 51 1.00 -14.77 -4.06
CA GLY A 51 0.62 -13.39 -4.36
C GLY A 51 -0.29 -12.71 -3.34
N TYR A 52 -0.66 -13.39 -2.25
CA TYR A 52 -1.40 -12.79 -1.13
C TYR A 52 -0.45 -12.06 -0.17
N LEU A 53 0.74 -12.64 0.02
CA LEU A 53 1.84 -12.11 0.80
C LEU A 53 3.02 -11.85 -0.13
N ILE A 54 3.80 -10.83 0.20
CA ILE A 54 5.03 -10.47 -0.49
C ILE A 54 6.12 -10.40 0.57
N GLU A 55 7.11 -11.28 0.47
CA GLU A 55 8.35 -11.11 1.23
C GLU A 55 9.19 -10.04 0.54
N LEU A 56 9.51 -8.99 1.29
CA LEU A 56 10.32 -7.88 0.84
C LEU A 56 11.78 -8.31 0.66
N THR A 57 12.44 -7.81 -0.38
CA THR A 57 13.91 -7.88 -0.46
C THR A 57 14.55 -6.82 0.43
N GLN A 58 15.84 -6.97 0.70
CA GLN A 58 16.58 -5.95 1.43
C GLN A 58 16.55 -4.61 0.69
N GLU A 59 16.71 -4.61 -0.63
CA GLU A 59 16.65 -3.41 -1.48
C GLU A 59 15.30 -2.70 -1.41
N GLU A 60 14.19 -3.46 -1.37
CA GLU A 60 12.85 -2.89 -1.19
C GLU A 60 12.64 -2.36 0.24
N TRP A 61 13.29 -2.94 1.23
CA TRP A 61 13.11 -2.59 2.64
C TRP A 61 13.97 -1.41 3.12
N GLU A 62 15.23 -1.29 2.67
CA GLU A 62 16.12 -0.21 3.08
C GLU A 62 15.51 1.21 2.98
N PRO A 63 14.87 1.63 1.87
CA PRO A 63 14.28 2.96 1.77
C PRO A 63 13.05 3.14 2.68
N LEU A 64 12.36 2.04 3.02
CA LEU A 64 11.16 2.06 3.86
C LEU A 64 11.51 2.13 5.36
N LYS A 65 12.70 1.67 5.77
CA LYS A 65 13.12 1.67 7.18
C LYS A 65 12.95 3.04 7.84
N SER A 66 13.32 4.14 7.19
CA SER A 66 13.24 5.47 7.80
C SER A 66 11.81 5.92 8.11
N GLN A 67 10.82 5.39 7.39
CA GLN A 67 9.41 5.75 7.53
C GLN A 67 8.69 4.88 8.57
N PHE A 68 9.07 3.60 8.68
CA PHE A 68 8.36 2.62 9.52
C PHE A 68 9.16 2.17 10.77
N ALA A 69 10.43 2.57 10.92
CA ALA A 69 11.27 2.16 12.03
C ALA A 69 11.18 3.10 13.26
N THR A 70 10.07 3.04 13.99
CA THR A 70 10.09 3.42 15.41
C THR A 70 10.42 2.22 16.32
N SER A 71 10.42 0.99 15.78
CA SER A 71 10.65 -0.25 16.54
C SER A 71 11.63 -1.22 15.86
N ILE A 72 12.81 -0.72 15.48
CA ILE A 72 13.97 -1.56 15.13
C ILE A 72 15.12 -1.29 16.11
N LYS A 73 14.81 -1.19 17.41
CA LYS A 73 15.82 -1.32 18.46
C LYS A 73 15.98 -2.81 18.79
N GLY A 74 16.73 -3.55 17.96
CA GLY A 74 17.01 -4.96 18.28
C GLY A 74 17.36 -5.90 17.13
N GLY A 75 17.59 -5.41 15.90
CA GLY A 75 18.07 -6.26 14.81
C GLY A 75 17.09 -7.39 14.45
N LYS A 76 16.01 -7.07 13.71
CA LYS A 76 15.17 -8.13 13.13
C LYS A 76 16.04 -9.00 12.22
N THR A 77 16.18 -10.29 12.53
CA THR A 77 16.84 -11.29 11.67
C THR A 77 16.06 -11.58 10.39
N LYS A 78 14.77 -11.23 10.34
CA LYS A 78 13.86 -11.53 9.23
C LYS A 78 13.31 -10.24 8.61
N LEU A 79 13.30 -10.18 7.27
CA LEU A 79 12.67 -9.12 6.49
C LEU A 79 11.15 -9.14 6.73
N PRO A 80 10.50 -7.95 6.78
CA PRO A 80 9.06 -7.87 7.00
C PRO A 80 8.28 -8.48 5.83
N THR A 81 7.08 -8.98 6.14
CA THR A 81 6.13 -9.46 5.14
C THR A 81 5.12 -8.38 4.83
N ALA A 82 4.86 -8.13 3.56
CA ALA A 82 3.83 -7.20 3.11
C ALA A 82 2.56 -7.95 2.70
N PHE A 83 1.42 -7.46 3.16
CA PHE A 83 0.09 -8.00 2.87
C PHE A 83 -0.54 -7.25 1.71
N THR A 84 -0.88 -7.97 0.65
CA THR A 84 -1.77 -7.44 -0.38
C THR A 84 -3.19 -7.31 0.15
N GLU A 85 -4.04 -6.56 -0.53
CA GLU A 85 -5.47 -6.49 -0.23
C GLU A 85 -6.12 -7.88 -0.06
N LYS A 86 -5.82 -8.82 -0.96
CA LYS A 86 -6.33 -10.19 -0.85
C LYS A 86 -5.78 -10.91 0.39
N GLY A 87 -4.52 -10.67 0.74
CA GLY A 87 -3.91 -11.17 1.97
C GLY A 87 -4.59 -10.62 3.23
N LEU A 88 -4.92 -9.33 3.24
CA LEU A 88 -5.65 -8.68 4.34
C LEU A 88 -7.06 -9.27 4.49
N TYR A 89 -7.74 -9.56 3.39
CA TYR A 89 -9.05 -10.22 3.41
C TYR A 89 -8.97 -11.61 4.05
N MET A 90 -7.92 -12.38 3.72
CA MET A 90 -7.73 -13.70 4.34
C MET A 90 -7.40 -13.60 5.82
N LEU A 91 -6.60 -12.61 6.22
CA LEU A 91 -6.29 -12.36 7.62
C LEU A 91 -7.55 -12.04 8.45
N ALA A 92 -8.50 -11.30 7.89
CA ALA A 92 -9.79 -11.01 8.52
C ALA A 92 -10.68 -12.26 8.70
N THR A 93 -10.44 -13.33 7.94
CA THR A 93 -11.10 -14.63 8.18
C THR A 93 -10.56 -15.35 9.41
N ILE A 94 -9.39 -14.95 9.92
CA ILE A 94 -8.68 -15.60 11.03
C ILE A 94 -8.77 -14.76 12.30
N LEU A 95 -8.61 -13.43 12.19
CA LEU A 95 -8.70 -12.50 13.33
C LEU A 95 -10.14 -12.03 13.50
N LYS A 96 -10.82 -12.51 14.54
CA LYS A 96 -12.27 -12.32 14.76
C LYS A 96 -12.64 -11.36 15.90
N SER A 97 -11.70 -10.55 16.39
CA SER A 97 -12.06 -9.55 17.41
C SER A 97 -12.92 -8.44 16.80
N GLN A 98 -13.72 -7.77 17.65
CA GLN A 98 -14.51 -6.61 17.22
C GLN A 98 -13.61 -5.55 16.57
N LYS A 99 -12.47 -5.25 17.22
CA LYS A 99 -11.47 -4.32 16.70
C LYS A 99 -10.94 -4.74 15.32
N ALA A 100 -10.56 -6.01 15.15
CA ALA A 100 -10.07 -6.55 13.88
C ALA A 100 -11.11 -6.42 12.75
N THR A 101 -12.39 -6.58 13.09
CA THR A 101 -13.48 -6.47 12.13
C THR A 101 -13.64 -5.02 11.67
N GLU A 102 -13.67 -4.07 12.60
CA GLU A 102 -13.68 -2.63 12.29
C GLU A 102 -12.46 -2.23 11.44
N THR A 103 -11.27 -2.71 11.79
CA THR A 103 -10.04 -2.49 11.01
C THR A 103 -10.18 -3.02 9.58
N THR A 104 -10.72 -4.23 9.44
CA THR A 104 -10.88 -4.87 8.13
C THR A 104 -11.79 -4.04 7.23
N LEU A 105 -12.91 -3.54 7.78
CA LEU A 105 -13.83 -2.70 7.02
C LEU A 105 -13.14 -1.41 6.55
N ALA A 106 -12.44 -0.72 7.45
CA ALA A 106 -11.68 0.47 7.08
C ALA A 106 -10.62 0.17 6.00
N ILE A 107 -9.95 -0.98 6.08
CA ILE A 107 -9.01 -1.43 5.03
C ILE A 107 -9.72 -1.63 3.70
N ILE A 108 -10.85 -2.34 3.67
CA ILE A 108 -11.61 -2.59 2.43
C ILE A 108 -12.02 -1.25 1.79
N ASP A 109 -12.55 -0.33 2.58
CA ASP A 109 -13.06 0.96 2.10
C ASP A 109 -11.92 1.82 1.55
N THR A 110 -10.79 1.91 2.26
CA THR A 110 -9.60 2.66 1.79
C THR A 110 -9.04 2.09 0.50
N PHE A 111 -8.84 0.76 0.41
CA PHE A 111 -8.34 0.14 -0.83
C PHE A 111 -9.30 0.32 -2.03
N THR A 112 -10.61 0.34 -1.77
CA THR A 112 -11.61 0.62 -2.80
C THR A 112 -11.48 2.05 -3.33
N LYS A 113 -11.40 3.04 -2.43
CA LYS A 113 -11.20 4.46 -2.78
C LYS A 113 -9.92 4.69 -3.58
N VAL A 114 -8.80 4.10 -3.16
CA VAL A 114 -7.52 4.18 -3.89
C VAL A 114 -7.66 3.68 -5.33
N ARG A 115 -8.39 2.57 -5.53
CA ARG A 115 -8.65 2.02 -6.87
C ARG A 115 -9.56 2.91 -7.71
N GLU A 116 -10.61 3.48 -7.13
CA GLU A 116 -11.51 4.40 -7.82
C GLU A 116 -10.77 5.64 -8.31
N ILE A 117 -9.97 6.25 -7.44
CA ILE A 117 -9.13 7.40 -7.79
C ILE A 117 -8.18 7.03 -8.94
N SER A 118 -7.49 5.89 -8.83
CA SER A 118 -6.58 5.41 -9.88
C SER A 118 -7.29 5.20 -11.23
N ARG A 119 -8.53 4.70 -11.23
CA ARG A 119 -9.35 4.55 -12.45
C ARG A 119 -9.76 5.90 -13.03
N THR A 120 -10.19 6.83 -12.18
CA THR A 120 -10.58 8.19 -12.61
C THR A 120 -9.40 8.92 -13.24
N ILE A 121 -8.21 8.86 -12.62
CA ILE A 121 -6.99 9.46 -13.18
C ILE A 121 -6.65 8.87 -14.55
N LYS A 122 -6.80 7.55 -14.73
CA LYS A 122 -6.57 6.88 -16.03
C LYS A 122 -7.61 7.24 -17.09
N ALA A 123 -8.84 7.56 -16.69
CA ALA A 123 -9.92 7.93 -17.59
C ALA A 123 -9.86 9.40 -18.05
N LEU A 124 -9.06 10.24 -17.39
CA LEU A 124 -8.84 11.61 -17.83
C LEU A 124 -8.07 11.61 -19.16
N PRO A 125 -8.55 12.33 -20.19
CA PRO A 125 -7.80 12.45 -21.44
C PRO A 125 -6.47 13.13 -21.16
N GLN A 126 -5.36 12.51 -21.58
CA GLN A 126 -4.05 13.14 -21.51
C GLN A 126 -4.06 14.37 -22.42
N THR A 127 -4.21 15.55 -21.85
CA THR A 127 -4.07 16.81 -22.59
C THR A 127 -2.62 16.90 -23.05
N HIS A 128 -2.36 16.49 -24.28
CA HIS A 128 -1.12 16.81 -24.96
C HIS A 128 -1.07 18.34 -25.04
N LYS A 129 -0.10 18.96 -24.37
CA LYS A 129 0.16 20.40 -24.52
C LYS A 129 0.58 20.65 -25.97
N ILE A 130 -0.37 20.99 -26.83
CA ILE A 130 -0.08 21.60 -28.12
C ILE A 130 0.34 23.04 -27.84
N HIS A 131 1.64 23.26 -27.70
CA HIS A 131 2.22 24.58 -27.82
C HIS A 131 3.52 24.46 -28.59
N GLN A 132 3.49 24.75 -29.89
CA GLN A 132 4.28 25.83 -30.51
C GLN A 132 3.54 26.33 -31.74
N ASN A 133 2.72 27.39 -31.56
CA ASN A 133 2.19 28.17 -32.66
C ASN A 133 3.17 29.31 -32.95
N THR A 134 3.57 29.42 -34.22
CA THR A 134 3.84 30.66 -34.96
C THR A 134 4.78 31.71 -34.35
N ARG A 135 6.02 31.77 -34.84
CA ARG A 135 6.69 33.04 -35.10
C ARG A 135 6.84 33.24 -36.61
N SER A 136 5.80 33.86 -37.15
CA SER A 136 5.83 34.99 -38.08
C SER A 136 6.96 35.08 -39.10
N SER A 137 6.61 34.83 -40.36
CA SER A 137 7.16 35.50 -41.53
C SER A 137 7.17 37.03 -41.33
N CYS A 138 8.36 37.65 -41.27
CA CYS A 138 8.62 38.96 -41.88
C CYS A 138 10.13 39.30 -41.80
N LYS A 139 10.86 39.03 -42.89
CA LYS A 139 11.99 39.85 -43.35
C LYS A 139 12.18 39.60 -44.85
N LYS A 140 11.45 40.39 -45.64
CA LYS A 140 11.89 40.83 -46.97
C LYS A 140 12.01 42.35 -46.93
N GLN A 141 12.92 42.85 -47.76
CA GLN A 141 13.41 44.23 -47.94
C GLN A 141 14.68 44.50 -47.10
N GLY A 142 15.83 44.84 -47.67
CA GLY A 142 16.20 45.09 -49.06
C GLY A 142 17.70 45.40 -49.14
N THR A 143 18.24 45.26 -50.36
CA THR A 143 19.46 45.87 -50.95
C THR A 143 20.71 46.01 -50.11
#